data_AF-U5EF28-F1
#
_entry.id   AF-U5EF28-F1
#
_cell.length_a   1.000
_cell.length_b   1.000
_cell.length_c   1.000
_cell.angle_alpha   90.00
_cell.angle_beta   90.00
_cell.angle_gamma   90.00
#
_symmetry.space_group_name_H-M   'P 1'
#
loop_
_entity.id
_entity.type
_entity.pdbx_description
1 polymer ?
#
loop_
_entity_poly.entity_id
_entity_poly.type
_entity_poly.pdbx_seq_one_letter_code
_entity_poly.pdbx_strand_id
1 'polypeptide(L)'
;MASLHRAAERGDGTAMHNLANIYFDHSDFDAAEHWFRRAAAAGHTRAMNNLAVLLDKLGEFDEAESWYRRAAAAGNANAMYNLATLLYQCGDRRDAETWYHHAAFAGNVDAMYNLARLYEDHDQLDEAESWYRDAADNGDIDAINNLGMLLRRRGALTEARRCFRRAADHGHPRAMANLAALLDSQGAHREAESWYRRAAG
;
A
#
# COMPACT_ATOMS: atom_id res chain seq x y z
N MET A 1 4.05 31.18 1.96
CA MET A 1 4.26 31.11 0.50
C MET A 1 5.47 31.91 0.01
N ALA A 2 5.56 33.23 0.21
CA ALA A 2 6.67 34.03 -0.36
C ALA A 2 8.10 33.68 0.16
N SER A 3 8.23 33.15 1.38
CA SER A 3 9.51 32.63 1.91
C SER A 3 9.88 31.27 1.31
N LEU A 4 8.88 30.39 1.12
CA LEU A 4 9.02 29.07 0.53
C LEU A 4 9.45 29.16 -0.94
N HIS A 5 8.77 29.97 -1.74
CA HIS A 5 9.15 30.25 -3.13
C HIS A 5 10.59 30.74 -3.24
N ARG A 6 10.98 31.71 -2.40
CA ARG A 6 12.34 32.24 -2.41
C ARG A 6 13.38 31.18 -2.03
N ALA A 7 13.07 30.24 -1.14
CA ALA A 7 13.96 29.14 -0.81
C ALA A 7 14.07 28.13 -1.95
N ALA A 8 12.94 27.78 -2.56
CA ALA A 8 12.89 26.89 -3.73
C ALA A 8 13.70 27.48 -4.91
N GLU A 9 13.57 28.78 -5.17
CA GLU A 9 14.35 29.43 -6.23
C GLU A 9 15.86 29.44 -5.97
N ARG A 10 16.28 29.41 -4.70
CA ARG A 10 17.69 29.35 -4.32
C ARG A 10 18.29 27.94 -4.36
N GLY A 11 17.54 26.92 -4.76
CA GLY A 11 18.08 25.56 -4.86
C GLY A 11 17.73 24.64 -3.69
N ASP A 12 16.92 25.07 -2.73
CA ASP A 12 16.55 24.22 -1.59
C ASP A 12 15.58 23.12 -2.03
N GLY A 13 16.09 21.87 -2.11
CA GLY A 13 15.32 20.72 -2.59
C GLY A 13 14.08 20.39 -1.73
N THR A 14 14.12 20.65 -0.43
CA THR A 14 12.97 20.46 0.47
C THR A 14 11.90 21.52 0.20
N ALA A 15 12.31 22.77 0.00
CA ALA A 15 11.40 23.86 -0.35
C ALA A 15 10.76 23.64 -1.72
N MET A 16 11.53 23.18 -2.71
CA MET A 16 11.02 22.79 -4.03
C MET A 16 9.98 21.67 -3.93
N HIS A 17 10.29 20.59 -3.21
CA HIS A 17 9.37 19.48 -2.98
C HIS A 17 8.07 19.92 -2.30
N ASN A 18 8.17 20.73 -1.26
CA ASN A 18 6.99 21.20 -0.54
C ASN A 18 6.13 22.14 -1.40
N LEU A 19 6.78 22.99 -2.20
CA LEU A 19 6.08 23.85 -3.14
C LEU A 19 5.37 23.04 -4.24
N ALA A 20 6.02 22.00 -4.75
CA ALA A 20 5.43 21.06 -5.71
C ALA A 20 4.17 20.37 -5.14
N ASN A 21 4.23 19.90 -3.89
CA ASN A 21 3.06 19.30 -3.23
C ASN A 21 1.89 20.30 -3.11
N ILE A 22 2.16 21.57 -2.80
CA ILE A 22 1.12 22.59 -2.75
C ILE A 22 0.46 22.75 -4.12
N TYR A 23 1.24 22.85 -5.20
CA TYR A 23 0.67 22.93 -6.56
C TYR A 23 -0.13 21.68 -6.94
N PHE A 24 0.39 20.50 -6.59
CA PHE A 24 -0.28 19.23 -6.82
C PHE A 24 -1.64 19.15 -6.11
N ASP A 25 -1.72 19.58 -4.85
CA ASP A 25 -2.98 19.63 -4.07
C ASP A 25 -4.00 20.60 -4.69
N HIS A 26 -3.54 21.64 -5.39
CA HIS A 26 -4.38 22.57 -6.15
C HIS A 26 -4.64 22.12 -7.59
N SER A 27 -4.20 20.89 -7.96
CA SER A 27 -4.31 20.33 -9.32
C SER A 27 -3.60 21.15 -10.41
N ASP A 28 -2.63 21.98 -10.03
CA ASP A 28 -1.72 22.65 -10.96
C ASP A 28 -0.54 21.71 -11.25
N PHE A 29 -0.79 20.73 -12.12
CA PHE A 29 0.16 19.65 -12.39
C PHE A 29 1.42 20.13 -13.13
N ASP A 30 1.30 21.13 -14.00
CA ASP A 30 2.46 21.71 -14.71
C ASP A 30 3.43 22.36 -13.72
N ALA A 31 2.90 23.16 -12.78
CA ALA A 31 3.73 23.78 -11.75
C ALA A 31 4.29 22.74 -10.77
N ALA A 32 3.49 21.74 -10.40
CA ALA A 32 3.94 20.64 -9.54
C ALA A 32 5.10 19.88 -10.19
N GLU A 33 4.96 19.48 -11.45
CA GLU A 33 5.98 18.76 -12.21
C GLU A 33 7.26 19.58 -12.31
N HIS A 34 7.17 20.88 -12.65
CA HIS A 34 8.32 21.77 -12.72
C HIS A 34 9.16 21.72 -11.43
N TRP A 35 8.49 21.86 -10.27
CA TRP A 35 9.16 21.88 -8.97
C TRP A 35 9.64 20.49 -8.53
N PHE A 36 8.87 19.44 -8.80
CA PHE A 36 9.31 18.07 -8.54
C PHE A 36 10.55 17.69 -9.35
N ARG A 37 10.60 18.02 -10.66
CA ARG A 37 11.77 17.80 -11.50
C ARG A 37 13.01 18.51 -10.96
N ARG A 38 12.89 19.77 -10.57
CA ARG A 38 14.00 20.53 -9.96
C ARG A 38 14.48 19.88 -8.65
N ALA A 39 13.56 19.52 -7.75
CA ALA A 39 13.91 18.85 -6.49
C ALA A 39 14.56 17.48 -6.71
N ALA A 40 14.01 16.68 -7.64
CA ALA A 40 14.50 15.36 -8.00
C ALA A 40 15.89 15.44 -8.65
N ALA A 41 16.13 16.42 -9.53
CA ALA A 41 17.45 16.70 -10.10
C ALA A 41 18.48 17.11 -9.03
N ALA A 42 18.04 17.79 -7.97
CA ALA A 42 18.87 18.12 -6.81
C ALA A 42 19.08 16.94 -5.83
N GLY A 43 18.61 15.74 -6.15
CA GLY A 43 18.80 14.54 -5.32
C GLY A 43 17.73 14.32 -4.25
N HIS A 44 16.62 15.08 -4.25
CA HIS A 44 15.59 14.93 -3.23
C HIS A 44 14.74 13.65 -3.47
N THR A 45 15.04 12.60 -2.71
CA THR A 45 14.46 11.26 -2.86
C THR A 45 12.93 11.19 -2.83
N ARG A 46 12.26 11.96 -1.96
CA ARG A 46 10.78 11.99 -1.94
C ARG A 46 10.20 12.70 -3.16
N ALA A 47 10.92 13.67 -3.72
CA ALA A 47 10.48 14.36 -4.93
C ALA A 47 10.63 13.46 -6.16
N MET A 48 11.66 12.61 -6.21
CA MET A 48 11.77 11.59 -7.25
C MET A 48 10.55 10.65 -7.25
N ASN A 49 10.13 10.17 -6.06
CA ASN A 49 8.91 9.37 -5.94
C ASN A 49 7.65 10.15 -6.38
N ASN A 50 7.47 11.38 -5.90
CA ASN A 50 6.26 12.14 -6.21
C ASN A 50 6.19 12.57 -7.67
N LEU A 51 7.35 12.86 -8.30
CA LEU A 51 7.45 13.06 -9.73
C LEU A 51 6.98 11.82 -10.49
N ALA A 52 7.49 10.64 -10.11
CA ALA A 52 7.09 9.39 -10.72
C ALA A 52 5.59 9.11 -10.58
N VAL A 53 5.00 9.37 -9.41
CA VAL A 53 3.54 9.27 -9.19
C VAL A 53 2.77 10.21 -10.11
N LEU A 54 3.25 11.44 -10.31
CA LEU A 54 2.61 12.39 -11.22
C LEU A 54 2.69 11.92 -12.67
N LEU A 55 3.88 11.50 -13.13
CA LEU A 55 4.10 10.99 -14.49
C LEU A 55 3.25 9.74 -14.79
N ASP A 56 3.16 8.82 -13.83
CA ASP A 56 2.31 7.63 -13.90
C ASP A 56 0.83 8.01 -14.10
N LYS A 57 0.33 8.99 -13.32
CA LYS A 57 -1.04 9.53 -13.50
C LYS A 57 -1.28 10.17 -14.87
N LEU A 58 -0.23 10.73 -15.50
CA LEU A 58 -0.28 11.32 -16.83
C LEU A 58 -0.10 10.27 -17.96
N GLY A 59 0.19 9.01 -17.62
CA GLY A 59 0.43 7.93 -18.57
C GLY A 59 1.86 7.88 -19.12
N GLU A 60 2.79 8.62 -18.52
CA GLU A 60 4.21 8.67 -18.90
C GLU A 60 5.01 7.56 -18.19
N PHE A 61 4.61 6.30 -18.42
CA PHE A 61 5.08 5.14 -17.64
C PHE A 61 6.59 4.92 -17.69
N ASP A 62 7.22 5.05 -18.87
CA ASP A 62 8.67 4.84 -19.01
C ASP A 62 9.47 5.84 -18.15
N GLU A 63 9.01 7.09 -18.11
CA GLU A 63 9.68 8.11 -17.29
C GLU A 63 9.36 7.92 -15.80
N ALA A 64 8.12 7.58 -15.46
CA ALA A 64 7.73 7.23 -14.10
C ALA A 64 8.59 6.09 -13.55
N GLU A 65 8.77 5.01 -14.31
CA GLU A 65 9.61 3.87 -13.93
C GLU A 65 11.06 4.29 -13.65
N SER A 66 11.64 5.13 -14.51
CA SER A 66 13.00 5.66 -14.33
C SER A 66 13.14 6.43 -13.00
N TRP A 67 12.18 7.29 -12.68
CA TRP A 67 12.20 8.05 -11.42
C TRP A 67 11.92 7.18 -10.20
N TYR A 68 11.02 6.21 -10.29
CA TYR A 68 10.79 5.23 -9.23
C TYR A 68 12.06 4.42 -8.95
N ARG A 69 12.75 3.90 -9.97
CA ARG A 69 14.01 3.17 -9.81
C ARG A 69 15.08 4.02 -9.12
N ARG A 70 15.20 5.30 -9.47
CA ARG A 70 16.15 6.23 -8.80
C ARG A 70 15.78 6.46 -7.34
N ALA A 71 14.51 6.69 -7.03
CA ALA A 71 14.04 6.86 -5.66
C ALA A 71 14.21 5.58 -4.82
N ALA A 72 13.94 4.42 -5.41
CA ALA A 72 14.12 3.11 -4.80
C ALA A 72 15.60 2.81 -4.52
N ALA A 73 16.50 3.10 -5.47
CA ALA A 73 17.94 2.99 -5.28
C ALA A 73 18.46 3.93 -4.16
N ALA A 74 17.76 5.03 -3.90
CA ALA A 74 18.02 5.93 -2.78
C ALA A 74 17.32 5.52 -1.46
N GLY A 75 16.74 4.32 -1.40
CA GLY A 75 16.15 3.73 -0.18
C GLY A 75 14.70 4.13 0.09
N ASN A 76 13.97 4.68 -0.89
CA ASN A 76 12.56 5.04 -0.69
C ASN A 76 11.65 3.81 -0.80
N ALA A 77 11.16 3.32 0.34
CA ALA A 77 10.26 2.17 0.41
C ALA A 77 8.95 2.36 -0.39
N ASN A 78 8.38 3.57 -0.39
CA ASN A 78 7.16 3.86 -1.16
C ASN A 78 7.44 3.83 -2.67
N ALA A 79 8.62 4.29 -3.11
CA ALA A 79 9.00 4.19 -4.51
C ALA A 79 9.23 2.74 -4.94
N MET A 80 9.80 1.89 -4.06
CA MET A 80 9.93 0.46 -4.31
C MET A 80 8.55 -0.19 -4.51
N TYR A 81 7.59 0.13 -3.63
CA TYR A 81 6.21 -0.34 -3.74
C TYR A 81 5.51 0.14 -5.02
N ASN A 82 5.64 1.43 -5.34
CA ASN A 82 5.02 2.01 -6.54
C ASN A 82 5.64 1.43 -7.82
N LEU A 83 6.97 1.24 -7.84
CA LEU A 83 7.66 0.56 -8.93
C LEU A 83 7.14 -0.86 -9.14
N ALA A 84 7.03 -1.63 -8.06
CA ALA A 84 6.49 -2.99 -8.11
C ALA A 84 5.08 -3.01 -8.71
N THR A 85 4.23 -2.07 -8.30
CA THR A 85 2.86 -1.95 -8.78
C THR A 85 2.80 -1.60 -10.27
N LEU A 86 3.63 -0.65 -10.73
CA LEU A 86 3.74 -0.29 -12.15
C LEU A 86 4.19 -1.49 -12.99
N LEU A 87 5.26 -2.17 -12.58
CA LEU A 87 5.79 -3.35 -13.27
C LEU A 87 4.75 -4.48 -13.34
N TYR A 88 4.01 -4.70 -12.26
CA TYR A 88 2.93 -5.69 -12.23
C TYR A 88 1.83 -5.38 -13.25
N GLN A 89 1.43 -4.11 -13.36
CA GLN A 89 0.44 -3.65 -14.34
C GLN A 89 0.93 -3.79 -15.79
N CYS A 90 2.23 -3.56 -16.02
CA CYS A 90 2.88 -3.77 -17.31
C CYS A 90 3.13 -5.26 -17.65
N GLY A 91 2.86 -6.17 -16.71
CA GLY A 91 3.00 -7.62 -16.90
C GLY A 91 4.38 -8.18 -16.54
N ASP A 92 5.31 -7.36 -16.03
CA ASP A 92 6.60 -7.83 -15.52
C ASP A 92 6.48 -8.30 -14.06
N ARG A 93 5.85 -9.47 -13.92
CA ARG A 93 5.54 -10.04 -12.59
C ARG A 93 6.77 -10.40 -11.76
N ARG A 94 7.86 -10.80 -12.41
CA ARG A 94 9.08 -11.24 -11.72
C ARG A 94 9.80 -10.05 -11.09
N ASP A 95 9.97 -8.97 -11.85
CA ASP A 95 10.61 -7.78 -11.30
C ASP A 95 9.67 -7.08 -10.30
N ALA A 96 8.36 -7.12 -10.52
CA ALA A 96 7.38 -6.65 -9.54
C ALA A 96 7.49 -7.36 -8.20
N GLU A 97 7.53 -8.70 -8.17
CA GLU A 97 7.72 -9.47 -6.95
C GLU A 97 9.02 -9.08 -6.24
N THR A 98 10.11 -8.93 -7.00
CA THR A 98 11.41 -8.53 -6.46
C THR A 98 11.34 -7.16 -5.76
N TRP A 99 10.68 -6.18 -6.39
CA TRP A 99 10.52 -4.85 -5.80
C TRP A 99 9.54 -4.82 -4.63
N TYR A 100 8.48 -5.64 -4.66
CA TYR A 100 7.61 -5.80 -3.50
C TYR A 100 8.38 -6.36 -2.31
N HIS A 101 9.26 -7.35 -2.48
CA HIS A 101 10.15 -7.83 -1.41
C HIS A 101 11.01 -6.72 -0.85
N HIS A 102 11.69 -5.94 -1.71
CA HIS A 102 12.51 -4.82 -1.25
C HIS A 102 11.70 -3.79 -0.46
N ALA A 103 10.50 -3.45 -0.93
CA ALA A 103 9.61 -2.52 -0.24
C ALA A 103 9.16 -3.07 1.13
N ALA A 104 8.77 -4.35 1.19
CA ALA A 104 8.34 -5.02 2.42
C ALA A 104 9.48 -5.10 3.45
N PHE A 105 10.70 -5.47 3.03
CA PHE A 105 11.88 -5.44 3.90
C PHE A 105 12.25 -4.03 4.38
N ALA A 106 11.90 -3.00 3.60
CA ALA A 106 12.04 -1.60 4.00
C ALA A 106 10.87 -1.09 4.87
N GLY A 107 9.92 -1.96 5.26
CA GLY A 107 8.81 -1.65 6.16
C GLY A 107 7.56 -1.10 5.46
N ASN A 108 7.43 -1.21 4.14
CA ASN A 108 6.21 -0.83 3.45
C ASN A 108 5.13 -1.92 3.63
N VAL A 109 4.04 -1.55 4.32
CA VAL A 109 2.95 -2.46 4.70
C VAL A 109 2.10 -2.88 3.49
N ASP A 110 1.85 -1.95 2.56
CA ASP A 110 1.10 -2.26 1.33
C ASP A 110 1.83 -3.31 0.48
N ALA A 111 3.16 -3.28 0.47
CA ALA A 111 3.99 -4.29 -0.20
C ALA A 111 3.90 -5.66 0.48
N MET A 112 3.90 -5.72 1.82
CA MET A 112 3.67 -6.98 2.56
C MET A 112 2.30 -7.57 2.20
N TYR A 113 1.25 -6.76 2.20
CA TYR A 113 -0.09 -7.19 1.80
C TYR A 113 -0.14 -7.70 0.34
N ASN A 114 0.48 -6.98 -0.59
CA ASN A 114 0.50 -7.39 -2.00
C ASN A 114 1.35 -8.63 -2.26
N LEU A 115 2.46 -8.84 -1.54
CA LEU A 115 3.20 -10.10 -1.58
C LEU A 115 2.33 -11.26 -1.10
N ALA A 116 1.61 -11.08 0.01
CA ALA A 116 0.73 -12.10 0.54
C ALA A 116 -0.32 -12.53 -0.49
N ARG A 117 -0.94 -11.55 -1.17
CA ARG A 117 -1.88 -11.81 -2.26
C ARG A 117 -1.24 -12.49 -3.46
N LEU A 118 -0.05 -12.06 -3.86
CA LEU A 118 0.68 -12.66 -4.97
C LEU A 118 0.98 -14.13 -4.70
N TYR A 119 1.40 -14.48 -3.48
CA TYR A 119 1.64 -15.87 -3.09
C TYR A 119 0.34 -16.67 -2.96
N GLU A 120 -0.74 -16.06 -2.46
CA GLU A 120 -2.05 -16.72 -2.40
C GLU A 120 -2.58 -17.04 -3.81
N ASP A 121 -2.42 -16.13 -4.77
CA ASP A 121 -2.81 -16.34 -6.18
C ASP A 121 -1.99 -17.45 -6.85
N HIS A 122 -0.77 -17.72 -6.38
CA HIS A 122 0.08 -18.83 -6.82
C HIS A 122 -0.07 -20.09 -5.95
N ASP A 123 -1.05 -20.15 -5.04
CA ASP A 123 -1.30 -21.24 -4.09
C ASP A 123 -0.11 -21.56 -3.15
N GLN A 124 0.78 -20.59 -2.95
CA GLN A 124 1.89 -20.62 -2.00
C GLN A 124 1.41 -20.15 -0.63
N LEU A 125 0.57 -20.97 0.01
CA LEU A 125 -0.22 -20.56 1.17
C LEU A 125 0.60 -20.29 2.44
N ASP A 126 1.76 -20.93 2.61
CA ASP A 126 2.61 -20.69 3.78
C ASP A 126 3.33 -19.33 3.68
N GLU A 127 3.83 -18.97 2.50
CA GLU A 127 4.39 -17.66 2.20
C GLU A 127 3.32 -16.56 2.29
N ALA A 128 2.13 -16.82 1.75
CA ALA A 128 1.00 -15.91 1.87
C ALA A 128 0.63 -15.66 3.33
N GLU A 129 0.57 -16.71 4.16
CA GLU A 129 0.29 -16.58 5.58
C GLU A 129 1.34 -15.73 6.30
N SER A 130 2.63 -15.97 6.02
CA SER A 130 3.73 -15.21 6.62
C SER A 130 3.59 -13.71 6.33
N TRP A 131 3.39 -13.35 5.06
CA TRP A 131 3.27 -11.94 4.67
C TRP A 131 1.97 -11.30 5.16
N TYR A 132 0.85 -12.04 5.20
CA TYR A 132 -0.36 -11.53 5.81
C TYR A 132 -0.20 -11.29 7.31
N ARG A 133 0.55 -12.14 8.03
CA ARG A 133 0.87 -11.93 9.44
C ARG A 133 1.72 -10.67 9.62
N ASP A 134 2.77 -10.48 8.82
CA ASP A 134 3.62 -9.29 8.89
C ASP A 134 2.83 -8.01 8.62
N ALA A 135 2.00 -7.97 7.59
CA ALA A 135 1.13 -6.83 7.29
C ALA A 135 0.11 -6.58 8.43
N ALA A 136 -0.50 -7.64 8.96
CA ALA A 136 -1.45 -7.56 10.07
C ALA A 136 -0.81 -7.05 11.36
N ASP A 137 0.41 -7.45 11.66
CA ASP A 137 1.15 -6.99 12.83
C ASP A 137 1.59 -5.52 12.70
N ASN A 138 1.73 -5.03 11.46
CA ASN A 138 1.92 -3.61 11.14
C ASN A 138 0.61 -2.83 10.95
N GLY A 139 -0.54 -3.41 11.30
CA GLY A 139 -1.82 -2.70 11.40
C GLY A 139 -2.67 -2.69 10.14
N ASP A 140 -2.31 -3.46 9.10
CA ASP A 140 -3.14 -3.58 7.91
C ASP A 140 -4.43 -4.37 8.19
N ILE A 141 -5.57 -3.70 8.07
CA ILE A 141 -6.87 -4.27 8.43
C ILE A 141 -7.37 -5.27 7.38
N ASP A 142 -7.09 -5.02 6.10
CA ASP A 142 -7.42 -5.93 5.00
C ASP A 142 -6.61 -7.24 5.12
N ALA A 143 -5.32 -7.15 5.45
CA ALA A 143 -4.45 -8.28 5.75
C ALA A 143 -4.95 -9.09 6.94
N ILE A 144 -5.41 -8.44 8.02
CA ILE A 144 -6.01 -9.15 9.16
C ILE A 144 -7.25 -9.96 8.70
N ASN A 145 -8.12 -9.37 7.88
CA ASN A 145 -9.28 -10.09 7.35
C ASN A 145 -8.86 -11.26 6.44
N ASN A 146 -7.92 -11.04 5.54
CA ASN A 146 -7.48 -12.06 4.58
C ASN A 146 -6.69 -13.20 5.27
N LEU A 147 -5.89 -12.89 6.28
CA LEU A 147 -5.30 -13.89 7.18
C LEU A 147 -6.39 -14.76 7.81
N GLY A 148 -7.48 -14.15 8.28
CA GLY A 148 -8.63 -14.87 8.82
C GLY A 148 -9.28 -15.80 7.78
N MET A 149 -9.41 -15.35 6.54
CA MET A 149 -9.93 -16.16 5.43
C MET A 149 -9.03 -17.36 5.12
N LEU A 150 -7.71 -17.13 5.05
CA LEU A 150 -6.70 -18.17 4.79
C LEU A 150 -6.70 -19.22 5.92
N LEU A 151 -6.66 -18.78 7.18
CA LEU A 151 -6.72 -19.66 8.35
C LEU A 151 -8.03 -20.46 8.39
N ARG A 152 -9.15 -19.85 7.99
CA ARG A 152 -10.43 -20.57 7.87
C ARG A 152 -10.35 -21.66 6.79
N ARG A 153 -9.76 -21.39 5.62
CA ARG A 153 -9.53 -22.39 4.56
C ARG A 153 -8.68 -23.56 5.06
N ARG A 154 -7.71 -23.30 5.93
CA ARG A 154 -6.85 -24.33 6.58
C ARG A 154 -7.51 -25.04 7.77
N GLY A 155 -8.73 -24.65 8.17
CA GLY A 155 -9.43 -25.23 9.32
C GLY A 155 -8.99 -24.68 10.68
N ALA A 156 -8.13 -23.67 10.74
CA ALA A 156 -7.71 -22.98 11.96
C ALA A 156 -8.78 -21.98 12.45
N LEU A 157 -9.99 -22.49 12.74
CA LEU A 157 -11.19 -21.67 12.97
C LEU A 157 -11.08 -20.71 14.15
N THR A 158 -10.35 -21.09 15.21
CA THR A 158 -10.15 -20.24 16.39
C THR A 158 -9.31 -19.01 16.05
N GLU A 159 -8.20 -19.20 15.32
CA GLU A 159 -7.35 -18.08 14.89
C GLU A 159 -8.07 -17.24 13.83
N ALA A 160 -8.78 -17.87 12.89
CA ALA A 160 -9.61 -17.18 11.91
C ALA A 160 -10.65 -16.26 12.59
N ARG A 161 -11.34 -16.76 13.62
CA ARG A 161 -12.30 -15.97 14.42
C ARG A 161 -11.62 -14.78 15.10
N ARG A 162 -10.40 -14.95 15.63
CA ARG A 162 -9.63 -13.86 16.26
C ARG A 162 -9.29 -12.78 15.24
N CYS A 163 -8.82 -13.18 14.06
CA CYS A 163 -8.54 -12.27 12.95
C CYS A 163 -9.79 -11.49 12.52
N PHE A 164 -10.90 -12.18 12.22
CA PHE A 164 -12.14 -11.51 11.82
C PHE A 164 -12.66 -10.56 12.89
N ARG A 165 -12.59 -10.94 14.18
CA ARG A 165 -12.97 -10.05 15.28
C ARG A 165 -12.11 -8.80 15.33
N ARG A 166 -10.78 -8.96 15.28
CA ARG A 166 -9.85 -7.82 15.28
C ARG A 166 -10.16 -6.85 14.14
N ALA A 167 -10.32 -7.33 12.90
CA ALA A 167 -10.65 -6.47 11.77
C ALA A 167 -12.07 -5.85 11.87
N ALA A 168 -13.06 -6.62 12.37
CA ALA A 168 -14.42 -6.14 12.58
C ALA A 168 -14.51 -5.05 13.66
N ASP A 169 -13.70 -5.14 14.71
CA ASP A 169 -13.60 -4.11 15.75
C ASP A 169 -13.03 -2.79 15.20
N HIS A 170 -12.20 -2.86 14.15
CA HIS A 170 -11.74 -1.71 13.36
C HIS A 170 -12.73 -1.22 12.30
N GLY A 171 -13.96 -1.77 12.25
CA GLY A 171 -15.00 -1.30 11.33
C GLY A 171 -14.99 -1.98 9.97
N HIS A 172 -14.16 -3.01 9.74
CA HIS A 172 -14.05 -3.64 8.41
C HIS A 172 -15.31 -4.44 8.05
N PRO A 173 -16.11 -4.04 7.03
CA PRO A 173 -17.44 -4.65 6.78
C PRO A 173 -17.38 -6.14 6.41
N ARG A 174 -16.44 -6.55 5.55
CA ARG A 174 -16.32 -7.98 5.19
C ARG A 174 -15.88 -8.85 6.37
N ALA A 175 -15.03 -8.33 7.26
CA ALA A 175 -14.62 -9.04 8.47
C ALA A 175 -15.80 -9.22 9.44
N MET A 176 -16.68 -8.24 9.56
CA MET A 176 -17.94 -8.37 10.33
C MET A 176 -18.80 -9.49 9.75
N ALA A 177 -19.01 -9.53 8.43
CA ALA A 177 -19.78 -10.58 7.77
C ALA A 177 -19.12 -11.97 7.92
N ASN A 178 -17.79 -12.04 7.78
CA ASN A 178 -17.02 -13.28 7.97
C ASN A 178 -17.08 -13.79 9.41
N LEU A 179 -16.98 -12.89 10.39
CA LEU A 179 -17.14 -13.20 11.81
C LEU A 179 -18.56 -13.71 12.08
N ALA A 180 -19.57 -13.02 11.55
CA ALA A 180 -20.97 -13.40 11.72
C ALA A 180 -21.23 -14.80 11.16
N ALA A 181 -20.80 -15.09 9.93
CA ALA A 181 -20.95 -16.40 9.31
C ALA A 181 -20.25 -17.51 10.12
N LEU A 182 -19.05 -17.23 10.64
CA LEU A 182 -18.31 -18.20 11.46
C LEU A 182 -19.01 -18.45 12.81
N LEU A 183 -19.51 -17.40 13.47
CA LEU A 183 -20.28 -17.50 14.71
C LEU A 183 -21.57 -18.29 14.51
N ASP A 184 -22.27 -18.06 13.41
CA ASP A 184 -23.52 -18.73 13.06
C ASP A 184 -23.30 -20.23 12.87
N SER A 185 -22.23 -20.62 12.17
CA SER A 185 -21.82 -22.03 12.02
C SER A 185 -21.45 -22.71 13.35
N GLN A 186 -21.11 -21.91 14.38
CA GLN A 186 -20.78 -22.37 15.73
C GLN A 186 -21.99 -22.30 16.68
N GLY A 187 -23.18 -21.95 16.19
CA GLY A 187 -24.41 -21.85 16.99
C GLY A 187 -24.55 -20.53 17.78
N ALA A 188 -23.64 -19.57 17.60
CA ALA A 188 -23.68 -18.27 18.26
C ALA A 188 -24.56 -17.25 17.51
N HIS A 189 -25.79 -17.65 17.17
CA HIS A 189 -26.70 -16.92 16.27
C HIS A 189 -26.99 -15.47 16.70
N ARG A 190 -27.16 -15.20 18.00
CA ARG A 190 -27.42 -13.84 18.50
C ARG A 190 -26.25 -12.89 18.29
N GLU A 191 -25.03 -13.39 18.53
CA GLU A 191 -23.82 -12.60 18.30
C GLU A 191 -23.61 -12.39 16.80
N ALA A 192 -23.83 -13.44 15.99
CA ALA A 192 -23.76 -13.37 14.54
C ALA A 192 -24.71 -12.30 13.97
N GLU A 193 -25.98 -12.27 14.43
CA GLU A 193 -26.97 -11.29 13.99
C GLU A 193 -26.54 -9.84 14.28
N SER A 194 -25.94 -9.60 15.45
CA SER A 194 -25.40 -8.27 15.79
C SER A 194 -24.33 -7.83 14.79
N TRP A 195 -23.43 -8.73 14.40
CA TRP A 195 -22.38 -8.44 13.42
C TRP A 195 -22.91 -8.28 12.00
N TYR A 196 -23.90 -9.08 11.58
CA TYR A 196 -24.55 -8.89 10.29
C TYR A 196 -25.20 -7.52 10.16
N ARG A 197 -25.91 -7.05 11.20
CA ARG A 197 -26.51 -5.71 11.19
C ARG A 197 -25.45 -4.61 11.07
N ARG A 198 -24.31 -4.75 11.76
CA ARG A 198 -23.20 -3.80 11.68
C ARG A 198 -22.52 -3.81 10.31
N ALA A 199 -22.47 -4.96 9.64
CA ALA A 199 -21.89 -5.06 8.30
C ALA A 199 -22.75 -4.39 7.21
N ALA A 200 -24.05 -4.22 7.46
CA ALA A 200 -25.03 -3.73 6.49
C ALA A 200 -25.42 -2.25 6.66
N GLY A 201 -24.99 -1.60 7.75
CA GLY A 201 -25.21 -0.17 8.02
C GLY A 201 -23.98 0.64 7.72
#